data_AF-A0ABD3UCT5-F1
#
_entry.id   AF-A0ABD3UCT5-F1
#
_cell.length_a   1.000
_cell.length_b   1.000
_cell.length_c   1.000
_cell.angle_alpha   90.00
_cell.angle_beta   90.00
_cell.angle_gamma   90.00
#
_symmetry.space_group_name_H-M   'P 1'
#
loop_
_entity.id
_entity.type
_entity.pdbx_description
1 polymer ?
#
loop_
_entity_poly.entity_id
_entity_poly.type
_entity_poly.pdbx_seq_one_letter_code
_entity_poly.pdbx_strand_id
1 'polypeptide(L)'
;MKSTFCGKTESVQFTGIEAHLYLYSAEKIQNHLAEEMLDSNNLFLMKSNQESLPDGSHHNSTIKLLENTSKMISIFRDHRPVKNIHDKLLQYWYDILQWFTNWRISANNDKNIAMGERSKCLLSIQCCDDVKSMLVTFSEICKKHLEEFPYGGVVPSRFNTDVLENHFCQECGLHNGNATHPSYSTYCSTVKSVMLGQSLKSRGRKSNSGIAAAKPFTFYVNEPLTKRRKKQEYLRV
;
A
#
# COMPACT_ATOMS: atom_id res chain seq x y z
N MET A 1 17.54 6.20 61.54
CA MET A 1 17.84 6.31 60.09
C MET A 1 16.57 6.00 59.31
N LYS A 2 15.86 7.04 58.84
CA LYS A 2 14.77 6.90 57.88
C LYS A 2 15.34 7.30 56.53
N SER A 3 15.57 6.33 55.64
CA SER A 3 15.89 6.64 54.25
C SER A 3 14.59 6.84 53.48
N THR A 4 14.41 8.05 53.00
CA THR A 4 13.39 8.44 52.03
C THR A 4 13.86 7.93 50.67
N PHE A 5 13.20 6.91 50.11
CA PHE A 5 13.39 6.56 48.71
C PHE A 5 12.22 7.14 47.90
N CYS A 6 12.52 8.23 47.21
CA CYS A 6 11.67 8.88 46.22
C CYS A 6 11.73 8.02 44.94
N GLY A 7 10.75 7.12 44.78
CA GLY A 7 10.50 6.43 43.53
C GLY A 7 9.34 7.12 42.82
N LYS A 8 9.63 8.09 41.95
CA LYS A 8 8.68 8.47 40.91
C LYS A 8 8.51 7.25 40.01
N THR A 9 7.39 6.55 40.14
CA THR A 9 6.88 5.69 39.09
C THR A 9 6.52 6.58 37.92
N GLU A 10 7.48 6.80 37.02
CA GLU A 10 7.16 7.23 35.66
C GLU A 10 6.33 6.10 35.04
N SER A 11 5.02 6.29 35.05
CA SER A 11 4.12 5.54 34.19
C SER A 11 4.56 5.83 32.76
N VAL A 12 5.23 4.87 32.14
CA VAL A 12 5.39 4.85 30.68
C VAL A 12 3.97 4.87 30.11
N GLN A 13 3.57 6.02 29.60
CA GLN A 13 2.31 6.19 28.90
C GLN A 13 2.32 5.29 27.66
N PHE A 14 1.64 4.14 27.76
CA PHE A 14 1.34 3.24 26.64
C PHE A 14 0.27 3.83 25.71
N THR A 15 0.39 5.10 25.34
CA THR A 15 -0.62 5.84 24.57
C THR A 15 -0.74 5.40 23.11
N GLY A 16 0.18 4.56 22.59
CA GLY A 16 0.13 4.06 21.22
C GLY A 16 -0.75 2.82 21.01
N ILE A 17 -0.84 1.93 22.00
CA ILE A 17 -1.54 0.64 21.84
C ILE A 17 -3.06 0.82 21.83
N GLU A 18 -3.58 1.81 22.56
CA GLU A 18 -5.02 2.02 22.69
C GLU A 18 -5.67 2.44 21.37
N ALA A 19 -5.01 3.32 20.60
CA ALA A 19 -5.49 3.74 19.27
C ALA A 19 -5.42 2.61 18.23
N HIS A 20 -4.44 1.69 18.36
CA HIS A 20 -4.31 0.56 17.44
C HIS A 20 -5.29 -0.59 17.73
N LEU A 21 -5.65 -0.81 19.00
CA LEU A 21 -6.61 -1.85 19.40
C LEU A 21 -8.07 -1.34 19.40
N TYR A 22 -8.28 -0.07 19.73
CA TYR A 22 -9.59 0.56 19.85
C TYR A 22 -9.71 1.74 18.88
N LEU A 23 -9.79 1.41 17.59
CA LEU A 23 -9.90 2.41 16.52
C LEU A 23 -11.16 3.28 16.66
N TYR A 24 -10.98 4.60 16.69
CA TYR A 24 -12.09 5.52 16.50
C TYR A 24 -12.58 5.50 15.05
N SER A 25 -13.83 5.90 14.81
CA SER A 25 -14.42 5.83 13.46
C SER A 25 -13.63 6.60 12.39
N ALA A 26 -12.92 7.66 12.77
CA ALA A 26 -12.09 8.47 11.87
C ALA A 26 -10.73 7.82 11.56
N GLU A 27 -10.27 6.88 12.39
CA GLU A 27 -8.95 6.24 12.30
C GLU A 27 -8.98 4.92 11.53
N LYS A 28 -10.18 4.33 11.34
CA LYS A 28 -10.36 3.06 10.62
C LYS A 28 -9.81 3.03 9.20
N ILE A 29 -9.67 4.21 8.56
CA ILE A 29 -9.16 4.36 7.20
C ILE A 29 -7.64 4.61 7.15
N GLN A 30 -6.99 4.70 8.31
CA GLN A 30 -5.56 5.00 8.39
C GLN A 30 -4.74 3.72 8.25
N ASN A 31 -4.34 3.42 7.01
CA ASN A 31 -3.58 2.21 6.68
C ASN A 31 -2.29 2.05 7.52
N HIS A 32 -1.66 3.16 7.96
CA HIS A 32 -0.45 3.09 8.78
C HIS A 32 -0.67 2.41 10.14
N LEU A 33 -1.83 2.61 10.79
CA LEU A 33 -2.14 1.97 12.07
C LEU A 33 -2.27 0.45 11.91
N ALA A 34 -2.87 0.00 10.80
CA ALA A 34 -2.96 -1.42 10.49
C ALA A 34 -1.61 -2.02 10.10
N GLU A 35 -0.79 -1.26 9.37
CA GLU A 35 0.56 -1.68 8.98
C GLU A 35 1.45 -1.86 10.22
N GLU A 36 1.48 -0.89 11.13
CA GLU A 36 2.24 -0.97 12.40
C GLU A 36 1.83 -2.15 13.28
N MET A 37 0.55 -2.56 13.24
CA MET A 37 0.07 -3.76 13.96
C MET A 37 0.46 -5.07 13.31
N LEU A 38 0.70 -5.09 12.00
CA LEU A 38 0.96 -6.30 11.23
C LEU A 38 2.42 -6.41 10.76
N ASP A 39 3.28 -5.46 11.15
CA ASP A 39 4.66 -5.35 10.70
C ASP A 39 5.64 -6.26 11.46
N SER A 40 6.91 -6.17 11.08
CA SER A 40 8.00 -6.92 11.70
C SER A 40 8.31 -6.47 13.13
N ASN A 41 8.01 -5.21 13.50
CA ASN A 41 8.26 -4.70 14.84
C ASN A 41 7.28 -5.31 15.84
N ASN A 42 5.99 -5.34 15.50
CA ASN A 42 5.00 -5.98 16.33
C ASN A 42 5.22 -7.50 16.41
N LEU A 43 5.65 -8.13 15.31
CA LEU A 43 6.11 -9.52 15.34
C LEU A 43 7.25 -9.75 16.34
N PHE A 44 8.26 -8.87 16.34
CA PHE A 44 9.37 -8.94 17.29
C PHE A 44 8.87 -8.80 18.73
N LEU A 45 8.03 -7.82 19.00
CA LEU A 45 7.43 -7.61 20.33
C LEU A 45 6.66 -8.83 20.81
N MET A 46 5.86 -9.46 19.94
CA MET A 46 5.10 -10.66 20.27
C MET A 46 6.00 -11.87 20.55
N LYS A 47 7.11 -12.02 19.82
CA LYS A 47 8.12 -13.06 20.10
C LYS A 47 8.82 -12.83 21.43
N SER A 48 9.26 -11.60 21.71
CA SER A 48 9.88 -11.26 23.00
C SER A 48 8.91 -11.44 24.16
N ASN A 49 7.64 -11.09 23.99
CA ASN A 49 6.60 -11.32 24.98
C ASN A 49 6.42 -12.82 25.26
N GLN A 50 6.36 -13.64 24.20
CA GLN A 50 6.27 -15.10 24.33
C GLN A 50 7.44 -15.69 25.13
N GLU A 51 8.68 -15.25 24.87
CA GLU A 51 9.87 -15.71 25.58
C GLU A 51 9.88 -15.32 27.06
N SER A 52 9.25 -14.19 27.40
CA SER A 52 9.17 -13.70 28.78
C SER A 52 8.12 -14.42 29.64
N LEU A 53 7.23 -15.21 29.02
CA LEU A 53 6.12 -15.87 29.71
C LEU A 53 6.46 -17.33 30.09
N PRO A 54 6.00 -17.82 31.26
CA PRO A 54 6.18 -19.22 31.65
C PRO A 54 5.52 -20.23 30.71
N ASP A 55 4.37 -19.86 30.13
CA ASP A 55 3.68 -20.60 29.07
C ASP A 55 3.24 -19.62 27.97
N GLY A 56 4.11 -19.43 26.99
CA GLY A 56 3.86 -18.57 25.83
C GLY A 56 3.13 -19.26 24.68
N SER A 57 2.67 -20.51 24.85
CA SER A 57 2.13 -21.32 23.74
C SER A 57 0.89 -20.71 23.08
N HIS A 58 0.10 -19.95 23.85
CA HIS A 58 -1.10 -19.27 23.37
C HIS A 58 -0.82 -18.19 22.30
N HIS A 59 0.42 -17.68 22.24
CA HIS A 59 0.82 -16.69 21.23
C HIS A 59 1.23 -17.30 19.89
N ASN A 60 1.42 -18.62 19.81
CA ASN A 60 1.94 -19.29 18.61
C ASN A 60 1.13 -19.00 17.35
N SER A 61 -0.20 -19.04 17.45
CA SER A 61 -1.09 -18.78 16.31
C SER A 61 -1.02 -17.32 15.85
N THR A 62 -0.97 -16.38 16.81
CA THR A 62 -0.82 -14.95 16.53
C THR A 62 0.54 -14.64 15.89
N ILE A 63 1.61 -15.24 16.42
CA ILE A 63 2.97 -15.09 15.87
C ILE A 63 2.99 -15.62 14.43
N LYS A 64 2.42 -16.79 14.16
CA LYS A 64 2.34 -17.33 12.78
C LYS A 64 1.55 -16.42 11.84
N LEU A 65 0.44 -15.83 12.29
CA LEU A 65 -0.29 -14.85 11.50
C LEU A 65 0.60 -13.65 11.18
N LEU A 66 1.25 -13.08 12.19
CA LEU A 66 2.15 -11.92 12.05
C LEU A 66 3.36 -12.22 11.15
N GLU A 67 3.93 -13.43 11.21
CA GLU A 67 5.02 -13.84 10.31
C GLU A 67 4.59 -13.80 8.84
N ASN A 68 3.37 -14.23 8.53
CA ASN A 68 2.86 -14.21 7.16
C ASN A 68 2.44 -12.81 6.72
N THR A 69 1.75 -12.04 7.58
CA THR A 69 1.31 -10.68 7.23
C THR A 69 2.46 -9.71 7.10
N SER A 70 3.42 -9.71 8.04
CA SER A 70 4.59 -8.81 8.01
C SER A 70 5.43 -9.07 6.76
N LYS A 71 5.62 -10.34 6.40
CA LYS A 71 6.33 -10.72 5.18
C LYS A 71 5.56 -10.29 3.94
N MET A 72 4.25 -10.50 3.88
CA MET A 72 3.40 -10.04 2.78
C MET A 72 3.51 -8.51 2.58
N ILE A 73 3.42 -7.74 3.68
CA ILE A 73 3.57 -6.27 3.66
C ILE A 73 4.97 -5.89 3.15
N SER A 74 6.02 -6.51 3.67
CA SER A 74 7.40 -6.20 3.28
C SER A 74 7.65 -6.39 1.79
N ILE A 75 7.00 -7.39 1.17
CA ILE A 75 7.14 -7.64 -0.26
C ILE A 75 6.40 -6.56 -1.06
N PHE A 76 5.17 -6.21 -0.70
CA PHE A 76 4.44 -5.13 -1.38
C PHE A 76 5.00 -3.74 -1.13
N ARG A 77 5.86 -3.55 -0.12
CA ARG A 77 6.65 -2.32 0.06
C ARG A 77 7.99 -2.37 -0.69
N ASP A 78 8.37 -3.49 -1.28
CA ASP A 78 9.65 -3.63 -1.97
C ASP A 78 9.64 -2.92 -3.33
N HIS A 79 10.58 -2.00 -3.49
CA HIS A 79 10.81 -1.25 -4.74
C HIS A 79 11.73 -1.99 -5.72
N ARG A 80 12.32 -3.12 -5.31
CA ARG A 80 13.19 -3.92 -6.18
C ARG A 80 12.33 -4.70 -7.18
N PRO A 81 12.66 -4.65 -8.49
CA PRO A 81 11.91 -5.39 -9.49
C PRO A 81 12.19 -6.89 -9.40
N VAL A 82 11.13 -7.69 -9.48
CA VAL A 82 11.20 -9.13 -9.78
C VAL A 82 11.57 -9.27 -11.25
N LYS A 83 12.73 -9.87 -11.52
CA LYS A 83 13.29 -10.02 -12.88
C LYS A 83 13.32 -11.46 -13.37
N ASN A 84 13.04 -12.43 -12.51
CA ASN A 84 13.13 -13.84 -12.82
C ASN A 84 11.95 -14.59 -12.21
N ILE A 85 11.42 -15.57 -12.93
CA ILE A 85 10.36 -16.47 -12.45
C ILE A 85 10.82 -17.39 -11.30
N HIS A 86 12.13 -17.58 -11.15
CA HIS A 86 12.76 -18.32 -10.06
C HIS A 86 13.22 -17.42 -8.91
N ASP A 87 12.75 -16.16 -8.88
CA ASP A 87 13.05 -15.27 -7.76
C ASP A 87 12.51 -15.85 -6.46
N LYS A 88 13.32 -15.79 -5.39
CA LYS A 88 12.93 -16.25 -4.05
C LYS A 88 11.70 -15.53 -3.52
N LEU A 89 11.46 -14.30 -3.97
CA LEU A 89 10.24 -13.57 -3.65
C LEU A 89 9.00 -14.37 -4.08
N LEU A 90 8.98 -14.94 -5.30
CA LEU A 90 7.88 -15.76 -5.83
C LEU A 90 7.65 -17.04 -5.01
N GLN A 91 8.70 -17.63 -4.45
CA GLN A 91 8.55 -18.74 -3.52
C GLN A 91 7.85 -18.29 -2.22
N TYR A 92 8.25 -17.16 -1.66
CA TYR A 92 7.60 -16.63 -0.46
C TYR A 92 6.13 -16.28 -0.68
N TRP A 93 5.76 -15.78 -1.87
CA TRP A 93 4.36 -15.56 -2.25
C TRP A 93 3.55 -16.85 -2.19
N TYR A 94 4.10 -17.93 -2.75
CA TYR A 94 3.45 -19.23 -2.75
C TYR A 94 3.26 -19.77 -1.32
N ASP A 95 4.29 -19.67 -0.48
CA ASP A 95 4.23 -20.14 0.91
C ASP A 95 3.14 -19.38 1.70
N ILE A 96 3.06 -18.06 1.54
CA ILE A 96 2.03 -17.22 2.18
C ILE A 96 0.63 -17.60 1.69
N LEU A 97 0.46 -17.79 0.38
CA LEU A 97 -0.82 -18.21 -0.21
C LEU A 97 -1.28 -19.58 0.31
N GLN A 98 -0.36 -20.54 0.38
CA GLN A 98 -0.64 -21.86 0.95
C GLN A 98 -1.02 -21.75 2.42
N TRP A 99 -0.32 -20.93 3.18
CA TRP A 99 -0.63 -20.70 4.59
C TRP A 99 -2.05 -20.15 4.79
N PHE A 100 -2.43 -19.06 4.09
CA PHE A 100 -3.79 -18.49 4.19
C PHE A 100 -4.88 -19.49 3.75
N THR A 101 -4.60 -20.27 2.71
CA THR A 101 -5.53 -21.30 2.21
C THR A 101 -5.73 -22.40 3.25
N ASN A 102 -4.64 -22.90 3.82
CA ASN A 102 -4.67 -23.94 4.85
C ASN A 102 -5.32 -23.44 6.13
N TRP A 103 -5.02 -22.22 6.56
CA TRP A 103 -5.65 -21.60 7.73
C TRP A 103 -7.17 -21.54 7.58
N ARG A 104 -7.67 -21.10 6.42
CA ARG A 104 -9.11 -21.07 6.12
C ARG A 104 -9.74 -22.47 6.12
N ILE A 105 -9.07 -23.46 5.54
CA ILE A 105 -9.55 -24.85 5.51
C ILE A 105 -9.60 -25.42 6.93
N SER A 106 -8.53 -25.26 7.71
CA SER A 106 -8.44 -25.74 9.09
C SER A 106 -9.51 -25.13 9.97
N ALA A 107 -9.72 -23.81 9.92
CA ALA A 107 -10.74 -23.14 10.72
C ALA A 107 -12.17 -23.57 10.35
N ASN A 108 -12.45 -23.79 9.05
CA ASN A 108 -13.77 -24.26 8.61
C ASN A 108 -14.05 -25.72 8.97
N ASN A 109 -13.01 -26.55 9.04
CA ASN A 109 -13.12 -27.98 9.32
C ASN A 109 -12.96 -28.32 10.81
N ASP A 110 -12.65 -27.35 11.66
CA ASP A 110 -12.49 -27.57 13.09
C ASP A 110 -13.84 -27.92 13.73
N LYS A 111 -13.96 -29.19 14.16
CA LYS A 111 -15.16 -29.74 14.79
C LYS A 111 -15.36 -29.22 16.22
N ASN A 112 -14.31 -28.67 16.84
CA ASN A 112 -14.37 -28.14 18.20
C ASN A 112 -14.99 -26.75 18.27
N ILE A 113 -15.07 -26.04 17.13
CA ILE A 113 -15.63 -24.70 17.04
C ILE A 113 -17.06 -24.77 16.51
N ALA A 114 -18.00 -24.18 17.26
CA ALA A 114 -19.40 -24.09 16.85
C ALA A 114 -19.52 -23.32 15.52
N MET A 115 -20.46 -23.73 14.65
CA MET A 115 -20.58 -23.17 13.29
C MET A 115 -20.73 -21.63 13.27
N GLY A 116 -21.43 -21.05 14.26
CA GLY A 116 -21.59 -19.60 14.38
C GLY A 116 -20.35 -18.84 14.88
N GLU A 117 -19.36 -19.53 15.43
CA GLU A 117 -18.12 -18.94 15.93
C GLU A 117 -16.98 -19.05 14.92
N ARG A 118 -17.05 -19.99 13.96
CA ARG A 118 -16.03 -20.16 12.91
C ARG A 118 -15.81 -18.89 12.09
N SER A 119 -16.87 -18.13 11.83
CA SER A 119 -16.80 -16.86 11.09
C SER A 119 -16.04 -15.77 11.86
N LYS A 120 -15.90 -15.87 13.18
CA LYS A 120 -15.13 -14.94 14.01
C LYS A 120 -13.64 -15.31 14.06
N CYS A 121 -13.29 -16.55 13.72
CA CYS A 121 -11.92 -17.02 13.69
C CYS A 121 -11.18 -16.66 12.39
N LEU A 122 -11.89 -16.13 11.39
CA LEU A 122 -11.39 -15.81 10.07
C LEU A 122 -11.64 -14.34 9.73
N LEU A 123 -10.87 -13.84 8.77
CA LEU A 123 -11.19 -12.58 8.09
C LEU A 123 -12.56 -12.71 7.41
N SER A 124 -13.17 -11.58 7.08
CA SER A 124 -14.39 -11.59 6.27
C SER A 124 -14.15 -12.37 4.98
N ILE A 125 -15.21 -13.01 4.45
CA ILE A 125 -15.12 -13.82 3.22
C ILE A 125 -14.55 -12.97 2.08
N GLN A 126 -15.01 -11.72 1.97
CA GLN A 126 -14.51 -10.75 1.00
C GLN A 126 -13.01 -10.52 1.16
N CYS A 127 -12.54 -10.20 2.37
CA CYS A 127 -11.12 -9.97 2.63
C CYS A 127 -10.27 -11.22 2.34
N CYS A 128 -10.75 -12.42 2.68
CA CYS A 128 -10.06 -13.67 2.34
C CYS A 128 -9.92 -13.85 0.82
N ASP A 129 -11.00 -13.60 0.08
CA ASP A 129 -11.02 -13.74 -1.37
C ASP A 129 -10.15 -12.67 -2.04
N ASP A 130 -10.13 -11.45 -1.51
CA ASP A 130 -9.27 -10.36 -1.95
C ASP A 130 -7.79 -10.68 -1.71
N VAL A 131 -7.41 -11.15 -0.51
CA VAL A 131 -6.04 -11.58 -0.20
C VAL A 131 -5.61 -12.70 -1.14
N LYS A 132 -6.46 -13.72 -1.32
CA LYS A 132 -6.17 -14.83 -2.23
C LYS A 132 -6.00 -14.33 -3.68
N SER A 133 -6.92 -13.50 -4.15
CA SER A 133 -6.89 -12.97 -5.51
C SER A 133 -5.63 -12.13 -5.74
N MET A 134 -5.26 -11.28 -4.79
CA MET A 134 -4.06 -10.46 -4.82
C MET A 134 -2.79 -11.34 -4.94
N LEU A 135 -2.64 -12.34 -4.07
CA LEU A 135 -1.49 -13.26 -4.06
C LEU A 135 -1.35 -14.06 -5.37
N VAL A 136 -2.47 -14.56 -5.90
CA VAL A 136 -2.50 -15.32 -7.16
C VAL A 136 -2.22 -14.41 -8.35
N THR A 137 -2.92 -13.28 -8.44
CA THR A 137 -2.84 -12.34 -9.57
C THR A 137 -1.43 -11.79 -9.73
N PHE A 138 -0.78 -11.38 -8.62
CA PHE A 138 0.58 -10.86 -8.69
C PHE A 138 1.58 -11.88 -9.25
N SER A 139 1.47 -13.13 -8.81
CA SER A 139 2.32 -14.24 -9.26
C SER A 139 2.14 -14.51 -10.77
N GLU A 140 0.89 -14.55 -11.24
CA GLU A 140 0.57 -14.76 -12.65
C GLU A 140 1.01 -13.60 -13.54
N ILE A 141 0.91 -12.37 -13.04
CA ILE A 141 1.41 -11.19 -13.75
C ILE A 141 2.93 -11.21 -13.88
N CYS A 142 3.64 -11.59 -12.82
CA CYS A 142 5.10 -11.75 -12.89
C CYS A 142 5.48 -12.76 -13.97
N LYS A 143 4.83 -13.93 -14.01
CA LYS A 143 5.09 -14.96 -15.04
C LYS A 143 4.86 -14.42 -16.45
N LYS A 144 3.64 -13.92 -16.72
CA LYS A 144 3.28 -13.41 -18.06
C LYS A 144 4.16 -12.25 -18.50
N HIS A 145 4.44 -11.31 -17.61
CA HIS A 145 5.26 -10.15 -17.93
C HIS A 145 6.72 -10.54 -18.21
N LEU A 146 7.29 -11.48 -17.46
CA LEU A 146 8.66 -11.93 -17.67
C LEU A 146 8.81 -12.87 -18.87
N GLU A 147 7.76 -13.59 -19.23
CA GLU A 147 7.68 -14.35 -20.49
C GLU A 147 7.65 -13.42 -21.72
N GLU A 148 6.86 -12.34 -21.66
CA GLU A 148 6.72 -11.39 -22.76
C GLU A 148 7.90 -10.41 -22.84
N PHE A 149 8.45 -9.99 -21.69
CA PHE A 149 9.55 -9.03 -21.57
C PHE A 149 10.71 -9.61 -20.75
N PRO A 150 11.60 -10.42 -21.36
CA PRO A 150 12.68 -11.11 -20.64
C PRO A 150 13.69 -10.19 -19.93
N TYR A 151 13.82 -8.94 -20.38
CA TYR A 151 14.67 -7.91 -19.76
C TYR A 151 13.88 -6.93 -18.89
N GLY A 152 12.56 -7.14 -18.79
CA GLY A 152 11.65 -6.36 -17.97
C GLY A 152 11.77 -6.70 -16.50
N GLY A 153 10.89 -6.10 -15.70
CA GLY A 153 10.80 -6.39 -14.28
C GLY A 153 9.54 -5.81 -13.67
N VAL A 154 8.94 -6.58 -12.76
CA VAL A 154 7.71 -6.17 -12.07
C VAL A 154 8.07 -5.65 -10.69
N VAL A 155 7.71 -4.42 -10.36
CA VAL A 155 7.97 -3.82 -9.04
C VAL A 155 6.73 -4.00 -8.16
N PRO A 156 6.79 -4.80 -7.08
CA PRO A 156 5.64 -5.06 -6.21
C PRO A 156 5.01 -3.79 -5.63
N SER A 157 5.83 -2.81 -5.23
CA SER A 157 5.35 -1.54 -4.66
C SER A 157 4.51 -0.68 -5.60
N ARG A 158 4.43 -1.01 -6.89
CA ARG A 158 3.62 -0.29 -7.88
C ARG A 158 2.27 -0.96 -8.09
N PHE A 159 1.98 -2.03 -7.36
CA PHE A 159 0.79 -2.86 -7.49
C PHE A 159 -0.34 -2.43 -6.53
N ASN A 160 -0.29 -1.19 -6.03
CA ASN A 160 -1.26 -0.60 -5.12
C ASN A 160 -1.89 0.69 -5.69
N THR A 161 -2.90 1.22 -5.00
CA THR A 161 -3.61 2.45 -5.38
C THR A 161 -3.05 3.71 -4.69
N ASP A 162 -1.98 3.60 -3.90
CA ASP A 162 -1.39 4.71 -3.13
C ASP A 162 -1.11 5.94 -4.02
N VAL A 163 -0.64 5.73 -5.26
CA VAL A 163 -0.37 6.84 -6.19
C VAL A 163 -1.64 7.60 -6.57
N LEU A 164 -2.76 6.88 -6.77
CA LEU A 164 -4.05 7.48 -7.09
C LEU A 164 -4.64 8.20 -5.87
N GLU A 165 -4.54 7.60 -4.68
CA GLU A 165 -4.97 8.21 -3.43
C GLU A 165 -4.17 9.48 -3.13
N ASN A 166 -2.86 9.44 -3.32
CA ASN A 166 -1.99 10.61 -3.19
C ASN A 166 -2.37 11.71 -4.19
N HIS A 167 -2.72 11.34 -5.43
CA HIS A 167 -3.21 12.30 -6.40
C HIS A 167 -4.53 12.94 -5.93
N PHE A 168 -5.48 12.14 -5.45
CA PHE A 168 -6.74 12.65 -4.90
C PHE A 168 -6.51 13.60 -3.71
N CYS A 169 -5.59 13.25 -2.79
CA CYS A 169 -5.20 14.11 -1.68
C CYS A 169 -4.58 15.44 -2.15
N GLN A 170 -3.79 15.43 -3.22
CA GLN A 170 -3.25 16.66 -3.81
C GLN A 170 -4.36 17.54 -4.41
N GLU A 171 -5.36 16.94 -5.06
CA GLU A 171 -6.52 17.67 -5.57
C GLU A 171 -7.30 18.33 -4.43
N CYS A 172 -7.56 17.61 -3.34
CA CYS A 172 -8.30 18.14 -2.20
C CYS A 172 -7.51 19.19 -1.40
N GLY A 173 -6.23 18.92 -1.09
CA GLY A 173 -5.45 19.74 -0.17
C GLY A 173 -4.57 20.81 -0.83
N LEU A 174 -3.85 20.45 -1.89
CA LEU A 174 -2.86 21.34 -2.52
C LEU A 174 -3.50 22.29 -3.53
N HIS A 175 -4.42 21.79 -4.35
CA HIS A 175 -4.94 22.55 -5.48
C HIS A 175 -6.24 23.31 -5.17
N ASN A 176 -7.08 22.76 -4.28
CA ASN A 176 -8.35 23.39 -3.88
C ASN A 176 -8.30 23.99 -2.46
N GLY A 177 -7.19 23.84 -1.73
CA GLY A 177 -6.96 24.47 -0.43
C GLY A 177 -8.04 24.11 0.60
N ASN A 178 -8.74 25.12 1.13
CA ASN A 178 -9.83 24.92 2.10
C ASN A 178 -11.09 24.30 1.47
N ALA A 179 -11.20 24.22 0.14
CA ALA A 179 -12.28 23.52 -0.54
C ALA A 179 -11.94 22.03 -0.69
N THR A 180 -11.86 21.32 0.44
CA THR A 180 -11.47 19.90 0.54
C THR A 180 -12.46 18.94 -0.14
N HIS A 181 -13.66 19.42 -0.49
CA HIS A 181 -14.67 18.70 -1.27
C HIS A 181 -15.03 19.50 -2.53
N PRO A 182 -14.17 19.51 -3.56
CA PRO A 182 -14.42 20.27 -4.77
C PRO A 182 -15.65 19.73 -5.52
N SER A 183 -16.39 20.62 -6.17
CA SER A 183 -17.43 20.21 -7.12
C SER A 183 -16.81 19.46 -8.30
N TYR A 184 -17.59 18.66 -9.02
CA TYR A 184 -17.13 17.99 -10.24
C TYR A 184 -16.51 18.97 -11.26
N SER A 185 -17.13 20.13 -11.45
CA SER A 185 -16.61 21.16 -12.37
C SER A 185 -15.24 21.69 -11.93
N THR A 186 -15.08 21.94 -10.63
CA THR A 186 -13.81 22.37 -10.02
C THR A 186 -12.74 21.31 -10.18
N TYR A 187 -13.05 20.05 -9.82
CA TYR A 187 -12.16 18.92 -9.99
C TYR A 187 -11.69 18.76 -11.44
N CYS A 188 -12.61 18.79 -12.41
CA CYS A 188 -12.27 18.72 -13.83
C CYS A 188 -11.35 19.86 -14.29
N SER A 189 -11.59 21.08 -13.80
CA SER A 189 -10.74 22.23 -14.12
C SER A 189 -9.33 22.05 -13.58
N THR A 190 -9.21 21.58 -12.34
CA THR A 190 -7.93 21.35 -11.66
C THR A 190 -7.14 20.24 -12.31
N VAL A 191 -7.76 19.08 -12.59
CA VAL A 191 -7.11 17.97 -13.30
C VAL A 191 -6.62 18.41 -14.69
N LYS A 192 -7.42 19.19 -15.44
CA LYS A 192 -6.97 19.76 -16.72
C LYS A 192 -5.77 20.69 -16.55
N SER A 193 -5.76 21.51 -15.50
CA SER A 193 -4.63 22.38 -15.16
C SER A 193 -3.38 21.56 -14.83
N VAL A 194 -3.50 20.47 -14.07
CA VAL A 194 -2.40 19.54 -13.77
C VAL A 194 -1.89 18.89 -15.05
N MET A 195 -2.77 18.35 -15.90
CA MET A 195 -2.39 17.73 -17.17
C MET A 195 -1.66 18.71 -18.10
N LEU A 196 -2.12 19.96 -18.17
CA LEU A 196 -1.49 21.01 -18.99
C LEU A 196 -0.20 21.56 -18.35
N GLY A 197 -0.12 21.57 -17.02
CA GLY A 197 1.00 22.09 -16.24
C GLY A 197 2.12 21.08 -15.98
N GLN A 198 1.83 19.78 -16.09
CA GLN A 198 2.82 18.69 -16.10
C GLN A 198 3.41 18.56 -17.51
N SER A 199 4.34 19.45 -17.84
CA SER A 199 5.17 19.27 -19.03
C SER A 199 6.32 18.29 -18.72
N LEU A 200 6.62 17.36 -19.64
CA LEU A 200 7.87 16.57 -19.66
C LEU A 200 9.13 17.46 -19.69
N LYS A 201 8.95 18.75 -19.99
CA LYS A 201 9.97 19.79 -19.83
C LYS A 201 9.60 20.57 -18.57
N SER A 202 10.35 20.38 -17.49
CA SER A 202 10.35 21.33 -16.38
C SER A 202 10.61 22.74 -16.94
N ARG A 203 9.54 23.51 -17.17
CA ARG A 203 9.64 24.92 -17.53
C ARG A 203 9.80 25.70 -16.23
N GLY A 204 11.02 25.69 -15.72
CA GLY A 204 11.41 26.56 -14.61
C GLY A 204 11.04 26.05 -13.21
N ARG A 205 11.81 26.58 -12.25
CA ARG A 205 11.84 26.31 -10.81
C ARG A 205 10.48 25.97 -10.19
N LYS A 206 10.31 24.72 -9.75
CA LYS A 206 9.30 24.32 -8.75
C LYS A 206 9.94 23.82 -7.45
N SER A 207 11.15 24.27 -7.12
CA SER A 207 11.81 24.04 -5.84
C SER A 207 12.36 25.36 -5.28
N ASN A 208 12.13 25.60 -3.98
CA ASN A 208 12.68 26.75 -3.25
C ASN A 208 14.18 26.59 -2.90
N SER A 209 14.78 25.46 -3.22
CA SER A 209 16.21 25.22 -3.03
C SER A 209 16.93 25.47 -4.36
N GLY A 210 17.64 26.59 -4.44
CA GLY A 210 18.42 26.95 -5.61
C GLY A 210 19.59 25.99 -5.85
N ILE A 211 19.79 25.58 -7.11
CA ILE A 211 21.04 25.57 -7.90
C ILE A 211 20.69 24.89 -9.26
N ALA A 212 20.97 25.60 -10.36
CA ALA A 212 20.94 25.23 -11.79
C ALA A 212 19.99 24.10 -12.28
N ALA A 213 18.99 24.47 -13.08
CA ALA A 213 18.20 23.51 -13.85
C ALA A 213 19.03 22.88 -14.99
N ALA A 214 18.90 21.57 -15.19
CA ALA A 214 19.51 20.85 -16.32
C ALA A 214 18.97 21.38 -17.67
N LYS A 215 19.85 21.43 -18.68
CA LYS A 215 19.48 21.89 -20.04
C LYS A 215 18.53 20.89 -20.72
N PRO A 216 17.48 21.35 -21.41
CA PRO A 216 16.45 20.48 -21.99
C PRO A 216 17.00 19.64 -23.14
N PHE A 217 16.59 18.37 -23.19
CA PHE A 217 16.77 17.52 -24.37
C PHE A 217 15.81 17.99 -25.48
N THR A 218 16.36 18.46 -26.60
CA THR A 218 15.59 18.99 -27.74
C THR A 218 15.38 17.91 -28.79
N PHE A 219 14.15 17.39 -28.88
CA PHE A 219 13.64 16.84 -30.14
C PHE A 219 12.90 17.95 -30.90
N TYR A 220 13.33 18.23 -32.12
CA TYR A 220 12.58 19.03 -33.08
C TYR A 220 11.56 18.10 -33.74
N VAL A 221 10.28 18.41 -33.57
CA VAL A 221 9.23 17.82 -34.41
C VAL A 221 9.05 18.79 -35.57
N ASN A 222 9.41 18.36 -36.78
CA ASN A 222 9.39 19.22 -37.98
C ASN A 222 7.97 19.55 -38.48
N GLU A 223 6.93 18.95 -37.90
CA GLU A 223 5.54 19.22 -38.29
C GLU A 223 4.60 19.34 -37.07
N PRO A 224 3.56 20.20 -37.14
CA PRO A 224 2.55 20.27 -36.09
C PRO A 224 1.76 18.96 -36.00
N LEU A 225 1.64 18.41 -34.78
CA LEU A 225 0.97 17.14 -34.47
C LEU A 225 -0.54 17.11 -34.81
N THR A 226 -1.11 18.22 -35.29
CA THR A 226 -2.50 18.30 -35.76
C THR A 226 -2.58 19.19 -37.01
N LYS A 227 -2.82 18.58 -38.17
CA LYS A 227 -3.17 19.32 -39.39
C LYS A 227 -4.60 19.84 -39.22
N ARG A 228 -4.79 21.15 -39.04
CA ARG A 228 -6.12 21.80 -39.09
C ARG A 228 -6.76 21.47 -40.45
N ARG A 229 -7.92 20.81 -40.43
CA ARG A 229 -8.73 20.54 -41.62
C ARG A 229 -9.14 21.88 -42.23
N LYS A 230 -8.77 22.17 -43.49
CA LYS A 230 -9.21 23.38 -44.21
C LYS A 230 -10.74 23.33 -44.36
N LYS A 231 -11.41 24.44 -44.03
CA LYS A 231 -12.85 24.65 -44.20
C LYS A 231 -13.12 24.71 -45.72
N GLN A 232 -13.94 23.80 -46.26
CA GLN A 232 -14.43 23.89 -47.63
C GLN A 232 -15.42 25.06 -47.71
N GLU A 233 -15.09 26.09 -48.48
CA GLU A 233 -16.05 27.10 -48.90
C GLU A 233 -16.93 26.49 -49.99
N TYR A 234 -18.23 26.38 -49.72
CA TYR A 234 -19.22 26.06 -50.74
C TYR A 234 -19.46 27.31 -51.58
N LEU A 235 -19.04 27.28 -52.84
CA LEU A 235 -19.49 28.23 -53.87
C LEU A 235 -20.99 28.03 -54.09
N ARG A 236 -21.79 29.05 -53.77
CA ARG A 236 -23.15 29.18 -54.28
C ARG A 236 -23.07 29.61 -55.75
N VAL A 237 -23.64 28.80 -56.63
CA VAL A 237 -24.14 29.22 -57.95
C VAL A 237 -25.64 28.97 -57.94
#